data_AF-A0A5N5LZS4-F1
#
_entry.id   AF-A0A5N5LZS4-F1
#
_cell.length_a   1.000
_cell.length_b   1.000
_cell.length_c   1.000
_cell.angle_alpha   90.00
_cell.angle_beta   90.00
_cell.angle_gamma   90.00
#
_symmetry.space_group_name_H-M   'P 1'
#
loop_
_entity.id
_entity.type
_entity.pdbx_description
1 polymer ?
#
loop_
_entity_poly.entity_id
_entity_poly.type
_entity_poly.pdbx_seq_one_letter_code
_entity_poly.pdbx_strand_id
1 'polypeptide(L)'
;MEQVIERRNLHPKNTDMSGQPSHELQLDGAVYAMLNNEIAEKTRELRHVRGEDLQGLNLEELQKLEKSIETSLCRVAEEKVMDLSAAGQRPLCSNQTSHQILTSGA
;
A
#
# COMPACT_ATOMS: atom_id res chain seq x y z
N MET A 1 75.97 15.93 -12.92
CA MET A 1 74.57 15.46 -13.09
C MET A 1 74.25 14.58 -11.91
N GLU A 2 73.45 15.08 -10.99
CA GLU A 2 72.78 14.28 -9.96
C GLU A 2 71.41 14.93 -9.77
N GLN A 3 70.40 14.32 -10.40
CA GLN A 3 69.00 14.75 -10.35
C GLN A 3 68.33 13.97 -9.23
N VAL A 4 67.94 14.57 -8.09
CA VAL A 4 66.95 13.92 -7.22
C VAL A 4 66.14 14.94 -6.38
N ILE A 5 64.90 15.14 -6.85
CA ILE A 5 63.63 15.40 -6.13
C ILE A 5 63.42 16.78 -5.48
N GLU A 6 62.75 17.62 -6.26
CA GLU A 6 61.94 18.78 -5.91
C GLU A 6 60.88 18.43 -4.84
N ARG A 7 60.95 19.08 -3.67
CA ARG A 7 59.91 19.00 -2.64
C ARG A 7 58.74 19.89 -3.03
N ARG A 8 57.70 19.32 -3.65
CA ARG A 8 56.42 20.02 -3.85
C ARG A 8 55.65 20.09 -2.53
N ASN A 9 55.87 21.16 -1.78
CA ASN A 9 55.00 21.56 -0.69
C ASN A 9 53.74 22.26 -1.26
N LEU A 10 52.61 21.99 -0.61
CA LEU A 10 51.37 22.79 -0.56
C LEU A 10 50.38 22.65 -1.73
N HIS A 11 49.48 21.67 -1.59
CA HIS A 11 48.06 21.98 -1.69
C HIS A 11 47.21 21.05 -0.81
N PRO A 12 46.79 21.45 0.41
CA PRO A 12 45.61 20.87 1.03
C PRO A 12 44.40 21.56 0.39
N LYS A 13 43.92 21.03 -0.75
CA LYS A 13 42.57 21.37 -1.20
C LYS A 13 41.61 20.66 -0.27
N ASN A 14 41.22 21.34 0.79
CA ASN A 14 40.00 21.03 1.51
C ASN A 14 38.87 21.02 0.47
N THR A 15 38.27 19.86 0.25
CA THR A 15 36.89 19.73 -0.24
C THR A 15 36.43 18.32 0.09
N ASP A 16 36.16 18.11 1.38
CA ASP A 16 34.84 17.66 1.86
C ASP A 16 33.90 17.13 0.75
N MET A 17 34.13 15.91 0.23
CA MET A 17 33.24 15.25 -0.74
C MET A 17 33.48 13.72 -0.75
N SER A 18 33.42 13.06 0.40
CA SER A 18 33.23 11.59 0.42
C SER A 18 32.20 11.12 1.44
N GLY A 19 31.27 12.01 1.78
CA GLY A 19 30.01 11.67 2.44
C GLY A 19 28.84 11.51 1.47
N GLN A 20 29.06 11.66 0.16
CA GLN A 20 28.01 11.44 -0.82
C GLN A 20 27.81 9.93 -1.02
N PRO A 21 26.62 9.39 -0.71
CA PRO A 21 26.31 8.00 -1.01
C PRO A 21 26.51 7.76 -2.51
N SER A 22 27.10 6.63 -2.88
CA SER A 22 27.23 6.26 -4.29
C SER A 22 25.85 6.29 -4.97
N HIS A 23 25.80 6.63 -6.25
CA HIS A 23 24.53 6.72 -6.99
C HIS A 23 23.71 5.42 -6.90
N GLU A 24 24.38 4.27 -6.84
CA GLU A 24 23.77 2.97 -6.60
C GLU A 24 23.15 2.83 -5.21
N LEU A 25 23.83 3.29 -4.13
CA LEU A 25 23.26 3.32 -2.77
C LEU A 25 22.08 4.29 -2.63
N GLN A 26 22.07 5.40 -3.39
CA GLN A 26 20.93 6.34 -3.43
C GLN A 26 19.71 5.72 -4.12
N LEU A 27 19.94 5.02 -5.24
CA LEU A 27 18.88 4.28 -5.93
C LEU A 27 18.30 3.16 -5.06
N ASP A 28 19.16 2.41 -4.37
CA ASP A 28 18.75 1.33 -3.47
C ASP A 28 17.93 1.87 -2.29
N GLY A 29 18.35 3.01 -1.73
CA GLY A 29 17.58 3.74 -0.71
C GLY A 29 16.22 4.24 -1.21
N ALA A 30 16.15 4.73 -2.45
CA ALA A 30 14.89 5.17 -3.07
C ALA A 30 13.93 4.00 -3.32
N VAL A 31 14.43 2.88 -3.85
CA VAL A 31 13.64 1.64 -4.05
C VAL A 31 13.13 1.11 -2.72
N TYR A 32 13.99 1.07 -1.70
CA TYR A 32 13.60 0.65 -0.35
C TYR A 32 12.50 1.55 0.24
N ALA A 33 12.62 2.86 0.09
CA ALA A 33 11.58 3.80 0.56
C ALA A 33 10.25 3.59 -0.17
N MET A 34 10.28 3.34 -1.48
CA MET A 34 9.07 3.03 -2.26
C MET A 34 8.40 1.75 -1.76
N LEU A 35 9.16 0.68 -1.56
CA LEU A 35 8.64 -0.60 -1.06
C LEU A 35 8.05 -0.46 0.34
N ASN A 36 8.70 0.28 1.24
CA ASN A 36 8.18 0.55 2.57
C ASN A 36 6.86 1.34 2.54
N ASN A 37 6.74 2.31 1.63
CA ASN A 37 5.48 3.05 1.44
C ASN A 37 4.36 2.12 0.95
N GLU A 38 4.65 1.24 0.00
CA GLU A 38 3.68 0.25 -0.49
C GLU A 38 3.24 -0.71 0.61
N ILE A 39 4.17 -1.22 1.42
CA ILE A 39 3.84 -2.06 2.58
C ILE A 39 2.96 -1.30 3.57
N ALA A 40 3.31 -0.06 3.91
CA ALA A 40 2.53 0.77 4.82
C ALA A 40 1.11 1.03 4.29
N GLU A 41 0.98 1.27 2.98
CA GLU A 41 -0.30 1.44 2.31
C GLU A 41 -1.14 0.16 2.33
N LYS A 42 -0.57 -0.98 1.92
CA LYS A 42 -1.28 -2.27 1.93
C LYS A 42 -1.69 -2.68 3.34
N THR A 43 -0.85 -2.40 4.33
CA THR A 43 -1.20 -2.63 5.73
C THR A 43 -2.38 -1.76 6.17
N ARG A 44 -2.44 -0.49 5.72
CA ARG A 44 -3.58 0.40 5.97
C ARG A 44 -4.86 -0.10 5.30
N GLU A 45 -4.78 -0.49 4.02
CA GLU A 45 -5.91 -1.08 3.28
C GLU A 45 -6.47 -2.33 4.00
N LEU A 46 -5.59 -3.22 4.49
CA LEU A 46 -6.02 -4.41 5.24
C LEU A 46 -6.73 -4.06 6.56
N ARG A 47 -6.31 -3.01 7.27
CA ARG A 47 -7.01 -2.53 8.47
C ARG A 47 -8.41 -2.03 8.12
N HIS A 48 -8.57 -1.28 7.03
CA HIS A 48 -9.89 -0.84 6.58
C HIS A 48 -10.81 -2.04 6.26
N VAL A 49 -10.32 -3.06 5.56
CA VAL A 49 -11.09 -4.28 5.26
C VAL A 49 -11.52 -5.02 6.53
N ARG A 50 -10.76 -4.90 7.62
CA ARG A 50 -11.10 -5.45 8.95
C ARG A 50 -12.04 -4.55 9.77
N GLY A 51 -12.44 -3.40 9.25
CA GLY A 51 -13.28 -2.42 9.97
C GLY A 51 -12.49 -1.53 10.95
N GLU A 52 -11.17 -1.44 10.81
CA GLU A 52 -10.29 -0.61 11.63
C GLU A 52 -9.89 0.66 10.86
N ASP A 53 -9.43 1.70 11.58
CA ASP A 53 -8.93 2.96 11.02
C ASP A 53 -9.84 3.63 9.97
N LEU A 54 -11.15 3.47 10.09
CA LEU A 54 -12.12 4.05 9.15
C LEU A 54 -12.22 5.58 9.25
N GLN A 55 -11.65 6.17 10.31
CA GLN A 55 -11.60 7.62 10.48
C GLN A 55 -10.75 8.24 9.37
N GLY A 56 -11.33 9.15 8.59
CA GLY A 56 -10.64 9.83 7.49
C GLY A 56 -11.06 9.34 6.10
N LEU A 57 -11.81 8.23 6.01
CA LEU A 57 -12.50 7.85 4.77
C LEU A 57 -13.76 8.69 4.59
N ASN A 58 -14.01 9.12 3.36
CA ASN A 58 -15.26 9.76 2.99
C ASN A 58 -16.36 8.71 2.69
N LEU A 59 -17.60 9.18 2.51
CA LEU A 59 -18.75 8.31 2.28
C LEU A 59 -18.58 7.41 1.04
N GLU A 60 -18.02 7.95 -0.06
CA GLU A 60 -17.83 7.20 -1.29
C GLU A 60 -16.78 6.09 -1.12
N GLU A 61 -15.70 6.39 -0.40
CA GLU A 61 -14.65 5.42 -0.06
C GLU A 61 -15.19 4.30 0.83
N LEU A 62 -16.00 4.64 1.83
CA LEU A 62 -16.68 3.66 2.69
C LEU A 62 -17.64 2.77 1.90
N GLN A 63 -18.42 3.33 0.98
CA GLN A 63 -19.33 2.55 0.11
C GLN A 63 -18.55 1.62 -0.84
N LYS A 64 -17.40 2.06 -1.36
CA LYS A 64 -16.53 1.21 -2.18
C LYS A 64 -15.95 0.06 -1.35
N LEU A 65 -15.52 0.34 -0.13
CA LEU A 65 -15.01 -0.65 0.81
C LEU A 65 -16.07 -1.70 1.15
N GLU A 66 -17.28 -1.26 1.51
CA GLU A 66 -18.41 -2.14 1.84
C GLU A 66 -18.74 -3.09 0.68
N LYS A 67 -18.88 -2.57 -0.54
CA LYS A 67 -19.15 -3.39 -1.74
C LYS A 67 -18.05 -4.43 -2.01
N SER A 68 -16.78 -4.05 -1.80
CA SER A 68 -15.65 -4.98 -1.98
C SER A 68 -15.67 -6.10 -0.95
N ILE A 69 -15.94 -5.78 0.32
CA ILE A 69 -16.08 -6.75 1.40
C ILE A 69 -17.27 -7.67 1.13
N GLU A 70 -18.45 -7.13 0.80
CA GLU A 70 -19.64 -7.91 0.48
C GLU A 70 -19.37 -8.89 -0.67
N THR A 71 -18.79 -8.41 -1.76
CA THR A 71 -18.48 -9.23 -2.94
C THR A 71 -17.48 -10.34 -2.60
N SER A 72 -16.42 -10.03 -1.85
CA SER A 72 -15.39 -11.02 -1.50
C SER A 72 -15.90 -12.06 -0.51
N LEU A 73 -16.66 -11.64 0.51
CA LEU A 73 -17.30 -12.55 1.46
C LEU A 73 -18.33 -13.45 0.78
N CYS A 74 -19.13 -12.91 -0.15
CA CYS A 74 -20.05 -13.69 -0.97
C CYS A 74 -19.32 -14.84 -1.67
N ARG A 75 -18.23 -14.54 -2.40
CA ARG A 75 -17.46 -15.56 -3.12
C ARG A 75 -16.86 -16.62 -2.19
N VAL A 76 -16.33 -16.20 -1.04
CA VAL A 76 -15.79 -17.15 -0.04
C VAL A 76 -16.91 -18.02 0.54
N ALA A 77 -18.08 -17.44 0.82
CA ALA A 77 -19.24 -18.18 1.29
C ALA A 77 -19.76 -19.15 0.22
N GLU A 78 -19.85 -18.74 -1.04
CA GLU A 78 -20.24 -19.61 -2.16
C GLU A 78 -19.31 -20.82 -2.25
N GLU A 79 -17.99 -20.62 -2.24
CA GLU A 79 -17.01 -21.72 -2.24
C GLU A 79 -17.21 -22.65 -1.04
N LYS A 80 -17.34 -22.10 0.16
CA LYS A 80 -17.46 -22.89 1.40
C LYS A 80 -18.83 -23.55 1.58
N VAL A 81 -19.89 -22.99 1.01
CA VAL A 81 -21.25 -23.56 1.04
C VAL A 81 -21.42 -24.60 -0.08
N MET A 82 -20.72 -24.47 -1.20
CA MET A 82 -20.64 -25.51 -2.22
C MET A 82 -19.99 -26.79 -1.67
N ASP A 83 -19.00 -26.67 -0.78
CA ASP A 83 -18.41 -27.80 -0.06
C ASP A 83 -19.42 -28.52 0.89
N LEU A 84 -20.49 -27.83 1.31
CA LEU A 84 -21.48 -28.34 2.29
C LEU A 84 -22.83 -28.74 1.68
N SER A 85 -23.09 -28.42 0.41
CA SER A 85 -24.38 -28.69 -0.23
C SER A 85 -24.22 -29.39 -1.58
N ALA A 86 -24.16 -30.73 -1.51
CA ALA A 86 -24.63 -31.60 -2.59
C ALA A 86 -26.16 -31.47 -2.85
N ALA A 87 -26.81 -30.35 -2.50
CA ALA A 87 -28.24 -30.14 -2.66
C ALA A 87 -28.56 -28.66 -2.95
N GLY A 88 -28.45 -28.32 -4.24
CA GLY A 88 -29.20 -27.28 -4.97
C GLY A 88 -29.85 -26.13 -4.19
N GLN A 89 -29.10 -25.04 -4.02
CA GLN A 89 -29.56 -23.66 -4.33
C GLN A 89 -28.35 -22.73 -4.21
N ARG A 90 -27.99 -22.06 -5.31
CA ARG A 90 -26.96 -20.99 -5.29
C ARG A 90 -27.52 -19.81 -4.49
N PRO A 91 -26.83 -19.31 -3.45
CA PRO A 91 -27.18 -18.03 -2.87
C PRO A 91 -26.86 -16.94 -3.90
N LEU A 92 -27.88 -16.26 -4.41
CA LEU A 92 -27.69 -15.05 -5.22
C LEU A 92 -27.46 -13.89 -4.25
N CYS A 93 -26.23 -13.41 -4.12
CA CYS A 93 -26.03 -12.09 -3.51
C CYS A 93 -26.69 -11.04 -4.41
N SER A 94 -27.82 -10.52 -3.94
CA SER A 94 -28.55 -9.42 -4.55
C SER A 94 -27.77 -8.12 -4.34
N ASN A 95 -27.23 -7.55 -5.41
CA ASN A 95 -26.49 -6.28 -5.44
C ASN A 95 -27.40 -5.04 -5.17
N GLN A 96 -28.36 -5.10 -4.25
CA GLN A 96 -29.41 -4.08 -4.18
C GLN A 96 -29.83 -3.73 -2.74
N THR A 97 -28.89 -3.25 -1.93
CA THR A 97 -29.23 -2.61 -0.64
C THR A 97 -28.33 -1.42 -0.34
N SER A 98 -28.58 -0.26 -0.96
CA SER A 98 -28.03 1.03 -0.50
C SER A 98 -28.84 2.27 -0.91
N HIS A 99 -30.01 2.13 -1.53
CA HIS A 99 -30.85 3.27 -1.91
C HIS A 99 -32.29 3.11 -1.43
N GLN A 100 -32.54 3.02 -0.11
CA GLN A 100 -33.82 3.36 0.51
C GLN A 100 -33.64 3.77 1.99
N ILE A 101 -32.90 4.85 2.25
CA ILE A 101 -33.11 5.67 3.44
C ILE A 101 -33.07 7.12 2.96
N LEU A 102 -34.07 7.91 3.33
CA LEU A 102 -34.39 9.28 2.89
C LEU A 102 -35.36 9.37 1.70
N THR A 103 -36.66 9.22 1.98
CA THR A 103 -37.79 10.04 1.46
C THR A 103 -39.12 9.48 1.98
N SER A 104 -39.31 9.48 3.30
CA SER A 104 -40.64 9.47 3.89
C SER A 104 -40.53 10.07 5.29
N GLY A 105 -40.94 11.33 5.40
CA GLY A 105 -40.85 12.10 6.62
C GLY A 105 -41.35 13.53 6.43
N ALA A 106 -42.69 13.66 6.44
CA ALA A 106 -43.52 14.85 6.63
C ALA A 106 -43.47 15.96 5.55
#